data_AF-B8G4E5-F1
#
_entry.id   AF-B8G4E5-F1
#
_cell.length_a   1.000
_cell.length_b   1.000
_cell.length_c   1.000
_cell.angle_alpha   90.00
_cell.angle_beta   90.00
_cell.angle_gamma   90.00
#
_symmetry.space_group_name_H-M   'P 1'
#
loop_
_entity.id
_entity.type
_entity.pdbx_description
1 polymer ?
#
loop_
_entity_poly.entity_id
_entity_poly.type
_entity_poly.pdbx_seq_one_letter_code
_entity_poly.pdbx_strand_id
1 'polypeptide(L)' 'MRTRLKLKPGQRGTKKLQALYGDRLICVRYRYDAESGRRLKTIELIVEEKAWVPRDRVNEVQSCLDDVAAD' A
#
# COMPACT_ATOMS: atom_id res chain seq x y z
N MET A 1 -6.69 -1.94 -21.66
CA MET A 1 -6.25 -0.99 -20.60
C MET A 1 -4.76 -1.11 -20.19
N ARG A 2 -3.94 -0.03 -20.32
CA ARG A 2 -2.50 0.02 -19.93
C ARG A 2 -2.21 1.15 -18.92
N THR A 3 -1.32 0.93 -17.96
CA THR A 3 -0.84 1.99 -17.03
C THR A 3 0.20 2.87 -17.73
N ARG A 4 -0.01 4.19 -17.70
CA ARG A 4 0.89 5.17 -18.33
C ARG A 4 1.72 5.97 -17.34
N LEU A 5 1.18 6.23 -16.16
CA LEU A 5 1.83 7.06 -15.14
C LEU A 5 1.43 6.57 -13.75
N LYS A 6 2.43 6.41 -12.87
CA LYS A 6 2.25 6.18 -11.44
C LYS A 6 2.86 7.36 -10.70
N LEU A 7 2.08 7.98 -9.82
CA LEU A 7 2.51 9.09 -8.99
C LEU A 7 2.43 8.71 -7.50
N LYS A 8 3.41 9.19 -6.74
CA LYS A 8 3.41 9.15 -5.28
C LYS A 8 2.55 10.29 -4.71
N PRO A 9 2.04 10.16 -3.47
CA PRO A 9 1.49 11.30 -2.72
C PRO A 9 2.49 12.47 -2.71
N GLY A 10 2.00 13.72 -2.71
CA GLY A 10 2.84 14.93 -2.72
C GLY A 10 3.28 15.44 -4.09
N GLN A 11 3.30 14.58 -5.11
CA GLN A 11 3.66 14.97 -6.47
C GLN A 11 2.61 15.88 -7.13
N ARG A 12 3.02 16.61 -8.18
CA ARG A 12 2.10 17.44 -8.97
C ARG A 12 0.97 16.57 -9.53
N GLY A 13 -0.28 16.96 -9.29
CA GLY A 13 -1.46 16.20 -9.70
C GLY A 13 -2.00 15.18 -8.68
N THR A 14 -1.30 14.98 -7.54
CA THR A 14 -1.77 14.15 -6.41
C THR A 14 -2.08 14.96 -5.15
N LYS A 15 -1.66 16.23 -5.04
CA LYS A 15 -1.89 17.10 -3.87
C LYS A 15 -3.34 17.11 -3.34
N LYS A 16 -4.35 17.24 -4.23
CA LYS A 16 -5.77 17.20 -3.82
C LYS A 16 -6.17 15.84 -3.23
N LEU A 17 -5.66 14.74 -3.79
CA LEU A 17 -5.93 13.40 -3.30
C LEU A 17 -5.19 13.14 -1.98
N GLN A 18 -3.97 13.64 -1.83
CA GLN A 18 -3.24 13.57 -0.57
C GLN A 18 -3.93 14.40 0.52
N ALA A 19 -4.46 15.57 0.20
CA ALA A 19 -5.24 16.35 1.17
C ALA A 19 -6.52 15.61 1.61
N LEU A 20 -7.16 14.86 0.70
CA LEU A 20 -8.39 14.13 1.00
C LEU A 20 -8.15 12.83 1.78
N TYR A 21 -7.12 12.06 1.41
CA TYR A 21 -6.89 10.71 1.93
C TYR A 21 -5.72 10.62 2.91
N GLY A 22 -4.92 11.69 3.04
CA GLY A 22 -3.76 11.74 3.91
C GLY A 22 -2.79 10.59 3.67
N ASP A 23 -2.31 10.02 4.76
CA ASP A 23 -1.32 8.94 4.76
C ASP A 23 -1.89 7.60 4.30
N ARG A 24 -3.22 7.50 4.21
CA ARG A 24 -3.88 6.30 3.66
C ARG A 24 -3.68 6.17 2.16
N LEU A 25 -3.30 7.24 1.46
CA LEU A 25 -3.05 7.22 0.03
C LEU A 25 -1.70 6.58 -0.28
N ILE A 26 -1.70 5.38 -0.86
CA ILE A 26 -0.46 4.69 -1.26
C ILE A 26 0.07 5.23 -2.59
N CYS A 27 -0.78 5.31 -3.62
CA CYS A 27 -0.38 5.86 -4.92
C CYS A 27 -1.56 6.25 -5.82
N VAL A 28 -1.26 7.01 -6.88
CA VAL A 28 -2.21 7.38 -7.94
C VAL A 28 -1.72 6.85 -9.29
N ARG A 29 -2.60 6.24 -10.09
CA ARG A 29 -2.26 5.68 -11.40
C ARG A 29 -3.18 6.22 -12.49
N TYR A 30 -2.60 6.59 -13.63
CA TYR A 30 -3.35 6.89 -14.84
C TYR A 30 -3.30 5.70 -15.79
N ARG A 31 -4.48 5.22 -16.18
CA ARG A 31 -4.66 4.11 -17.12
C ARG A 31 -5.39 4.60 -18.36
N TYR A 32 -4.97 4.10 -19.51
CA TYR A 32 -5.58 4.43 -20.79
C TYR A 32 -6.16 3.16 -21.37
N ASP A 33 -7.42 3.25 -21.75
CA ASP A 33 -8.13 2.18 -22.42
C ASP A 33 -8.47 2.62 -23.83
N ALA A 34 -7.69 2.13 -24.79
CA ALA A 34 -7.78 2.56 -26.18
C ALA A 34 -9.05 2.05 -26.85
N GLU A 35 -9.50 0.84 -26.50
CA GLU A 35 -10.72 0.22 -27.03
C GLU A 35 -11.97 1.03 -26.69
N SER A 36 -12.09 1.49 -25.44
CA SER A 36 -13.22 2.32 -25.00
C SER A 36 -12.97 3.83 -25.10
N GLY A 37 -11.78 4.27 -25.51
CA GLY A 37 -11.39 5.68 -25.58
C GLY A 37 -11.28 6.38 -24.22
N ARG A 38 -11.11 5.64 -23.12
CA ARG A 38 -11.19 6.18 -21.75
C ARG A 38 -9.82 6.40 -21.12
N ARG A 39 -9.69 7.52 -20.41
CA ARG A 39 -8.60 7.77 -19.45
C ARG A 39 -9.13 7.61 -18.03
N LEU A 40 -8.60 6.64 -17.31
CA LEU A 40 -8.96 6.34 -15.93
C LEU A 40 -7.89 6.89 -14.99
N LYS A 41 -8.31 7.51 -13.90
CA LYS A 41 -7.46 7.88 -12.77
C LYS A 41 -7.87 7.01 -11.59
N THR A 42 -6.97 6.16 -11.12
CA THR A 42 -7.22 5.26 -9.99
C THR A 42 -6.29 5.60 -8.84
N ILE A 43 -6.70 5.25 -7.62
CA ILE A 43 -5.88 5.36 -6.43
C ILE A 43 -5.73 3.99 -5.77
N GLU A 44 -4.66 3.82 -5.01
CA GLU A 44 -4.47 2.71 -4.09
C GLU A 44 -4.52 3.29 -2.68
N LEU A 45 -5.41 2.74 -1.85
CA LEU A 45 -5.81 3.33 -0.58
C LEU A 45 -5.77 2.26 0.50
N ILE A 46 -5.23 2.58 1.67
CA ILE A 46 -5.39 1.77 2.89
C ILE A 46 -6.83 1.89 3.35
N VAL A 47 -7.58 0.79 3.31
CA VAL A 47 -8.97 0.73 3.79
C VAL A 47 -9.07 0.30 5.25
N GLU A 48 -8.12 -0.52 5.70
CA GLU A 48 -8.02 -1.07 7.04
C GLU A 48 -6.55 -1.22 7.43
N GLU A 49 -6.25 -1.04 8.71
CA GLU A 49 -4.94 -1.30 9.33
C GLU A 49 -5.14 -2.21 10.54
N LYS A 50 -4.38 -3.31 10.61
CA LYS A 50 -4.40 -4.28 11.70
C LYS A 50 -2.99 -4.69 12.04
N ALA A 51 -2.74 -4.96 13.33
CA ALA A 51 -1.51 -5.59 13.76
C ALA A 51 -1.38 -6.96 13.08
N TRP A 52 -0.25 -7.21 12.43
CA TRP A 52 0.07 -8.47 11.76
C TRP A 52 1.48 -8.90 12.12
N VAL A 53 1.63 -10.15 12.53
CA VAL A 53 2.92 -10.76 12.84
C VAL A 53 3.24 -11.77 11.72
N PRO A 54 4.37 -11.61 11.00
CA PRO A 54 4.81 -12.61 10.03
C PRO A 54 5.01 -13.97 10.71
N ARG A 55 4.58 -15.05 10.06
CA ARG A 55 4.71 -16.41 10.61
C ARG A 55 6.15 -16.76 10.96
N ASP A 56 7.12 -16.29 10.18
CA ASP A 56 8.54 -16.58 10.40
C ASP A 56 9.07 -15.91 11.69
N ARG A 57 8.50 -14.78 12.12
CA ARG A 57 8.85 -14.14 13.40
C ARG A 57 8.26 -14.86 14.61
N VAL A 58 7.19 -15.64 14.44
CA VAL A 58 6.62 -16.43 15.54
C VAL A 58 7.62 -17.51 15.97
N ASN A 59 8.34 -18.11 15.03
CA ASN A 59 9.35 -19.12 15.31
C ASN A 59 10.59 -18.54 16.02
N GLU A 60 11.00 -17.31 15.67
CA GLU A 60 12.13 -16.63 16.32
C GLU A 60 11.80 -16.22 17.77
N VAL A 61 10.57 -15.72 18.00
CA VAL A 61 10.10 -15.38 19.36
C VAL A 61 9.88 -16.64 20.21
N GLN A 62 9.38 -17.74 19.62
CA GLN A 62 9.21 -19.00 20.33
C GLN A 62 10.56 -19.61 20.74
N SER A 63 11.55 -19.61 19.83
CA SER A 63 12.91 -20.07 20.12
C SER A 63 13.52 -19.33 21.31
N CYS A 64 13.43 -17.99 21.35
CA CYS A 64 13.98 -17.23 22.47
C CYS A 64 13.25 -17.47 23.80
N LEU A 65 11.95 -17.79 23.77
CA LEU A 65 11.18 -18.11 24.98
C LEU A 65 11.53 -19.51 25.51
N ASP A 66 11.74 -20.47 24.61
CA ASP A 66 12.14 -21.83 24.96
C ASP A 66 13.56 -21.86 25.56
N ASP A 67 14.48 -21.00 25.06
CA ASP A 67 15.84 -20.85 25.59
C ASP A 67 15.88 -20.28 27.02
N VAL A 68 14.97 -19.36 27.37
CA VAL A 68 14.88 -18.74 28.72
C VAL A 68 14.20 -19.67 29.74
N ALA A 69 13.37 -20.61 29.28
CA ALA A 69 12.67 -21.56 30.15
C ALA A 69 13.50 -22.83 30.46
N ALA A 70 14.69 -22.96 29.86
CA ALA A 70 15.59 -24.10 30.03
C ALA A 70 16.70 -23.88 31.09
N ASP A 71 16.73 -22.72 31.77
CA ASP A 71 17.62 -22.38 32.89
C ASP A 71 16.88 -22.32 34.24
#